data_AF-A0A653W8S1-F1
#
_entry.id   AF-A0A653W8S1-F1
#
_cell.length_a   1.000
_cell.length_b   1.000
_cell.length_c   1.000
_cell.angle_alpha   90.00
_cell.angle_beta   90.00
_cell.angle_gamma   90.00
#
_symmetry.space_group_name_H-M   'P 1'
#
loop_
_entity.id
_entity.type
_entity.pdbx_description
1 polymer ?
#
loop_
_entity_poly.entity_id
_entity_poly.type
_entity_poly.pdbx_seq_one_letter_code
_entity_poly.pdbx_strand_id
1 'polypeptide(L)'
;MRNLLLIATFIFTLNISAQTSYEKGMNQAFALWDQQKNTEAAQLFERISAAETDNWLPAYYAGLIEIVSSFGLQDEALLNTKLTRAKTFLDKASEISENNPEIMISYALLNTAYIAFDGAKYGMTLSGENAAIYQKALSIAPNNPRVLLSKTEWDMGAAKFFGKSTAPFCKDIDRAIALFNEEEQTIPYYPYSGLERAQAISSNCKNETSPN
;
A
#
# COMPACT_ATOMS: atom_id res chain seq x y z
N MET A 1 -60.23 26.24 34.62
CA MET A 1 -59.61 24.97 35.06
C MET A 1 -59.89 23.96 33.96
N ARG A 2 -58.97 23.30 33.26
CA ARG A 2 -57.61 22.88 33.59
C ARG A 2 -56.91 22.55 32.26
N ASN A 3 -55.69 23.06 32.07
CA ASN A 3 -54.74 22.64 31.03
C ASN A 3 -54.46 21.14 31.10
N LEU A 4 -54.19 20.51 29.96
CA LEU A 4 -53.38 19.28 29.73
C LEU A 4 -53.43 19.04 28.20
N LEU A 5 -52.65 19.70 27.34
CA LEU A 5 -51.21 19.57 27.08
C LEU A 5 -50.65 18.13 27.24
N LEU A 6 -50.13 17.63 26.10
CA LEU A 6 -48.84 16.90 25.96
C LEU A 6 -48.84 15.40 26.34
N ILE A 7 -48.25 14.43 25.63
CA ILE A 7 -47.22 14.37 24.57
C ILE A 7 -47.33 12.97 23.91
N ALA A 8 -47.24 12.90 22.59
CA ALA A 8 -46.87 11.68 21.89
C ALA A 8 -45.34 11.59 21.84
N THR A 9 -44.74 10.76 22.70
CA THR A 9 -43.30 10.49 22.69
C THR A 9 -42.99 9.36 21.71
N PHE A 10 -42.69 9.74 20.47
CA PHE A 10 -42.00 8.85 19.54
C PHE A 10 -40.50 8.92 19.85
N ILE A 11 -39.98 7.95 20.60
CA ILE A 11 -38.53 7.82 20.83
C ILE A 11 -37.92 7.21 19.57
N PHE A 12 -37.54 8.05 18.61
CA PHE A 12 -36.56 7.67 17.59
C PHE A 12 -35.20 7.62 18.29
N THR A 13 -34.73 6.43 18.67
CA THR A 13 -33.32 6.25 19.02
C THR A 13 -32.50 6.34 17.73
N LEU A 14 -32.08 7.55 17.37
CA LEU A 14 -31.00 7.74 16.41
C LEU A 14 -29.74 7.17 17.05
N ASN A 15 -29.32 5.97 16.62
CA ASN A 15 -27.99 5.46 16.92
C ASN A 15 -26.99 6.30 16.10
N ILE A 16 -26.59 7.46 16.64
CA ILE A 16 -25.43 8.18 16.15
C ILE A 16 -24.22 7.39 16.63
N SER A 17 -23.72 6.44 15.81
CA SER A 17 -22.44 5.80 16.09
C SER A 17 -21.36 6.87 16.02
N ALA A 18 -20.85 7.28 17.18
CA ALA A 18 -19.71 8.17 17.27
C ALA A 18 -18.47 7.43 16.76
N GLN A 19 -17.71 8.09 15.89
CA GLN A 19 -16.45 7.55 15.39
C GLN A 19 -15.48 7.31 16.56
N THR A 20 -14.85 6.14 16.59
CA THR A 20 -13.84 5.80 17.59
C THR A 20 -12.60 6.70 17.44
N SER A 21 -11.81 6.82 18.51
CA SER A 21 -10.53 7.55 18.45
C SER A 21 -9.60 7.00 17.36
N TYR A 22 -9.60 5.68 17.18
CA TYR A 22 -8.87 4.99 16.11
C TYR A 22 -9.32 5.46 14.74
N GLU A 23 -10.60 5.30 14.41
CA GLU A 23 -11.15 5.65 13.09
C GLU A 23 -10.93 7.14 12.79
N LYS A 24 -11.11 8.02 13.79
CA LYS A 24 -10.86 9.46 13.65
C LYS A 24 -9.38 9.73 13.31
N GLY A 25 -8.47 9.06 14.03
CA GLY A 25 -7.04 9.16 13.79
C GLY A 25 -6.65 8.67 12.39
N MET A 26 -7.13 7.50 11.99
CA MET A 26 -6.88 6.90 10.67
C MET A 26 -7.39 7.80 9.55
N ASN A 27 -8.65 8.26 9.63
CA ASN A 27 -9.20 9.18 8.63
C ASN A 27 -8.38 10.47 8.50
N GLN A 28 -7.94 11.03 9.64
CA GLN A 28 -7.10 12.22 9.61
C GLN A 28 -5.72 11.94 9.00
N ALA A 29 -5.12 10.79 9.27
CA ALA A 29 -3.83 10.40 8.70
C ALA A 29 -3.91 10.21 7.18
N PHE A 30 -4.95 9.53 6.69
CA PHE A 30 -5.22 9.43 5.25
C PHE A 30 -5.48 10.79 4.61
N ALA A 31 -6.28 11.67 5.23
CA ALA A 31 -6.52 13.01 4.70
C ALA A 31 -5.24 13.86 4.60
N LEU A 32 -4.28 13.69 5.53
CA LEU A 32 -2.97 14.32 5.43
C LEU A 32 -2.16 13.74 4.26
N TRP A 33 -2.20 12.42 4.08
CA TRP A 33 -1.50 11.75 2.99
C TRP A 33 -2.05 12.17 1.62
N ASP A 34 -3.37 12.25 1.46
CA ASP A 34 -4.04 12.73 0.24
C ASP A 34 -3.65 14.18 -0.10
N GLN A 35 -3.38 15.00 0.92
CA GLN A 35 -2.87 16.37 0.78
C GLN A 35 -1.35 16.43 0.53
N GLN A 36 -0.69 15.29 0.31
CA GLN A 36 0.76 15.15 0.13
C GLN A 36 1.59 15.60 1.35
N LYS A 37 0.97 15.70 2.54
CA LYS A 37 1.65 15.99 3.81
C LYS A 37 2.23 14.71 4.41
N ASN A 38 3.13 14.09 3.66
CA ASN A 38 3.65 12.75 3.93
C ASN A 38 4.29 12.62 5.32
N THR A 39 5.06 13.63 5.74
CA THR A 39 5.71 13.63 7.06
C THR A 39 4.69 13.61 8.19
N GLU A 40 3.69 14.49 8.12
CA GLU A 40 2.64 14.60 9.12
C GLU A 40 1.74 13.36 9.16
N ALA A 41 1.44 12.80 7.99
CA ALA A 41 0.69 11.55 7.86
C ALA A 41 1.45 10.38 8.52
N ALA A 42 2.72 10.18 8.17
CA ALA A 42 3.56 9.12 8.73
C ALA A 42 3.70 9.25 10.26
N GLN A 43 3.90 10.47 10.78
CA GLN A 43 3.96 10.72 12.22
C GLN A 43 2.63 10.44 12.92
N LEU A 44 1.50 10.75 12.27
CA LEU A 44 0.19 10.45 12.85
C LEU A 44 -0.08 8.94 12.87
N PHE A 45 0.23 8.22 11.79
CA PHE A 45 0.17 6.75 11.76
C PHE A 45 1.09 6.10 12.80
N GLU A 46 2.31 6.61 12.99
CA GLU A 46 3.23 6.16 14.05
C GLU A 46 2.59 6.31 15.44
N ARG A 47 2.01 7.48 15.74
CA ARG A 47 1.30 7.71 17.03
C ARG A 47 0.11 6.77 17.21
N ILE A 48 -0.68 6.52 16.16
CA ILE A 48 -1.79 5.57 16.22
C ILE A 48 -1.26 4.16 16.48
N SER A 49 -0.16 3.76 15.82
CA SER A 49 0.47 2.44 16.04
C SER A 49 0.96 2.23 17.47
N ALA A 50 1.28 3.30 18.20
CA ALA A 50 1.70 3.23 19.60
C ALA A 50 0.51 3.00 20.55
N ALA A 51 -0.70 3.40 20.16
CA ALA A 51 -1.93 3.18 20.92
C ALA A 51 -2.64 1.87 20.53
N GLU A 52 -2.61 1.52 19.25
CA GLU A 52 -3.28 0.35 18.66
C GLU A 52 -2.28 -0.79 18.44
N THR A 53 -1.77 -1.37 19.53
CA THR A 53 -0.62 -2.29 19.48
C THR A 53 -0.89 -3.61 18.78
N ASP A 54 -2.15 -4.02 18.69
CA ASP A 54 -2.58 -5.29 18.09
C ASP A 54 -3.08 -5.11 16.65
N ASN A 55 -2.94 -3.90 16.09
CA ASN A 55 -3.35 -3.57 14.72
C ASN A 55 -2.12 -3.24 13.88
N TRP A 56 -1.87 -4.05 12.84
CA TRP A 56 -0.71 -3.89 11.97
C TRP A 56 -0.84 -2.71 11.00
N LEU A 57 -2.06 -2.26 10.67
CA LEU A 57 -2.32 -1.27 9.62
C LEU A 57 -1.63 0.08 9.87
N PRO A 58 -1.69 0.70 11.08
CA PRO A 58 -1.06 2.00 11.30
C PRO A 58 0.46 1.93 11.14
N ALA A 59 1.12 0.90 11.66
CA ALA A 59 2.55 0.71 11.46
C ALA A 59 2.86 0.49 9.97
N TYR A 60 2.10 -0.38 9.29
CA TYR A 60 2.25 -0.61 7.86
C TYR A 60 2.14 0.68 7.04
N TYR A 61 1.16 1.55 7.30
CA TYR A 61 1.00 2.79 6.55
C TYR A 61 2.10 3.81 6.86
N ALA A 62 2.57 3.91 8.10
CA ALA A 62 3.74 4.72 8.42
C ALA A 62 4.96 4.26 7.61
N GLY A 63 5.19 2.94 7.53
CA GLY A 63 6.27 2.37 6.72
C GLY A 63 6.09 2.61 5.22
N LEU A 64 4.89 2.38 4.70
CA LEU A 64 4.56 2.55 3.28
C LEU A 64 4.80 3.99 2.82
N ILE A 65 4.39 4.99 3.60
CA ILE A 65 4.61 6.42 3.29
C ILE A 65 6.10 6.75 3.20
N GLU A 66 6.91 6.26 4.14
CA GLU A 66 8.35 6.47 4.11
C GLU A 66 9.00 5.85 2.86
N ILE A 67 8.52 4.68 2.42
CA ILE A 67 8.99 4.03 1.18
C ILE A 67 8.58 4.86 -0.04
N VAL A 68 7.29 5.16 -0.21
CA VAL A 68 6.83 5.86 -1.42
C VAL A 68 7.41 7.27 -1.52
N SER A 69 7.63 7.95 -0.39
CA SER A 69 8.26 9.27 -0.36
C SER A 69 9.79 9.25 -0.55
N SER A 70 10.39 8.07 -0.62
CA SER A 70 11.84 7.91 -0.87
C SER A 70 12.19 7.85 -2.36
N PHE A 71 11.23 7.50 -3.23
CA PHE A 71 11.45 7.46 -4.66
C PHE A 71 11.73 8.87 -5.20
N GLY A 72 12.79 8.99 -6.02
CA GLY A 72 13.23 10.25 -6.62
C GLY A 72 14.16 11.10 -5.74
N LEU A 73 14.44 10.68 -4.50
CA LEU A 73 15.46 11.33 -3.68
C LEU A 73 16.84 11.26 -4.35
N GLN A 74 17.63 12.30 -4.12
CA GLN A 74 19.01 12.42 -4.62
C GLN A 74 20.05 12.32 -3.49
N ASP A 75 19.60 12.43 -2.23
CA ASP A 75 20.44 12.31 -1.04
C ASP A 75 20.35 10.89 -0.46
N GLU A 76 21.44 10.14 -0.55
CA GLU A 76 21.52 8.76 -0.06
C GLU A 76 21.39 8.66 1.47
N ALA A 77 21.87 9.65 2.23
CA ALA A 77 21.74 9.64 3.68
C ALA A 77 20.27 9.81 4.09
N LEU A 78 19.53 10.66 3.37
CA LEU A 78 18.09 10.82 3.57
C LEU A 78 17.31 9.56 3.14
N LEU A 79 17.69 8.95 2.00
CA LEU A 79 17.14 7.67 1.55
C LEU A 79 17.29 6.60 2.65
N ASN A 80 18.52 6.41 3.13
CA ASN A 80 18.83 5.44 4.18
C ASN A 80 18.04 5.70 5.47
N THR A 81 17.92 6.97 5.86
CA THR A 81 17.14 7.36 7.05
C THR A 81 15.67 6.95 6.89
N LYS A 82 15.05 7.26 5.74
CA LYS A 82 13.66 6.92 5.46
C LYS A 82 13.43 5.41 5.36
N LEU A 83 14.26 4.71 4.60
CA LEU A 83 14.07 3.27 4.38
C LEU A 83 14.40 2.44 5.63
N THR A 84 15.34 2.88 6.48
CA THR A 84 15.56 2.26 7.80
C THR A 84 14.33 2.43 8.69
N ARG A 85 13.77 3.64 8.75
CA ARG A 85 12.54 3.93 9.51
C ARG A 85 11.34 3.14 8.96
N ALA A 86 11.21 3.04 7.64
CA ALA A 86 10.20 2.21 7.00
C ALA A 86 10.31 0.75 7.41
N LYS A 87 11.53 0.19 7.39
CA LYS A 87 11.79 -1.19 7.79
C LYS A 87 11.34 -1.44 9.23
N THR A 88 11.68 -0.55 10.17
CA THR A 88 11.24 -0.67 11.57
C THR A 88 9.71 -0.76 11.70
N PHE A 89 8.98 0.02 10.91
CA PHE A 89 7.52 -0.04 10.92
C PHE A 89 6.96 -1.31 10.28
N LEU A 90 7.56 -1.78 9.19
CA LEU A 90 7.18 -3.06 8.58
C LEU A 90 7.49 -4.25 9.49
N ASP A 91 8.61 -4.22 10.21
CA ASP A 91 8.99 -5.25 11.19
C ASP A 91 7.91 -5.34 12.28
N LYS A 92 7.53 -4.20 12.86
CA LYS A 92 6.41 -4.12 13.84
C LYS A 92 5.10 -4.64 13.27
N ALA A 93 4.74 -4.27 12.03
CA ALA A 93 3.52 -4.75 11.41
C ALA A 93 3.57 -6.28 11.18
N SER A 94 4.74 -6.82 10.82
CA SER A 94 4.94 -8.24 10.56
C SER A 94 4.90 -9.11 11.82
N GLU A 95 5.29 -8.55 12.97
CA GLU A 95 5.16 -9.23 14.28
C GLU A 95 3.69 -9.42 14.65
N ILE A 96 2.81 -8.48 14.28
CA ILE A 96 1.37 -8.53 14.55
C ILE A 96 0.65 -9.39 13.49
N SER A 97 1.08 -9.30 12.23
CA SER A 97 0.44 -9.95 11.09
C SER A 97 1.43 -10.86 10.36
N GLU A 98 1.68 -12.02 10.96
CA GLU A 98 2.62 -13.00 10.41
C GLU A 98 2.19 -13.47 9.01
N ASN A 99 3.18 -13.65 8.12
CA ASN A 99 2.99 -14.11 6.74
C ASN A 99 2.01 -13.27 5.90
N ASN A 100 1.82 -11.99 6.25
CA ASN A 100 0.92 -11.09 5.52
C ASN A 100 1.53 -10.67 4.14
N PRO A 101 0.85 -10.99 3.01
CA PRO A 101 1.33 -10.65 1.68
C PRO A 101 1.49 -9.14 1.42
N GLU A 102 0.66 -8.29 2.02
CA GLU A 102 0.73 -6.83 1.86
C GLU A 102 2.02 -6.28 2.46
N ILE A 103 2.44 -6.82 3.60
CA ILE A 103 3.69 -6.45 4.26
C ILE A 103 4.88 -6.97 3.44
N MET A 104 4.79 -8.20 2.92
CA MET A 104 5.84 -8.79 2.07
C MET A 104 6.11 -7.92 0.83
N ILE A 105 5.08 -7.54 0.08
CA ILE A 105 5.28 -6.69 -1.11
C ILE A 105 5.76 -5.29 -0.74
N SER A 106 5.50 -4.78 0.47
CA SER A 106 6.09 -3.53 0.96
C SER A 106 7.57 -3.67 1.30
N TYR A 107 8.05 -4.79 1.84
CA TYR A 107 9.50 -5.06 1.93
C TYR A 107 10.14 -5.11 0.54
N ALA A 108 9.45 -5.72 -0.42
CA ALA A 108 9.94 -5.74 -1.78
C ALA A 108 9.99 -4.34 -2.42
N LEU A 109 9.00 -3.49 -2.13
CA LEU A 109 8.99 -2.10 -2.56
C LEU A 109 10.11 -1.28 -1.90
N LEU A 110 10.41 -1.53 -0.62
CA LEU A 110 11.55 -0.94 0.09
C LEU A 110 12.87 -1.27 -0.63
N ASN A 111 13.09 -2.55 -0.96
CA ASN A 111 14.26 -2.98 -1.73
C ASN A 111 14.29 -2.33 -3.12
N THR A 112 13.13 -2.20 -3.76
CA THR A 112 12.98 -1.52 -5.05
C THR A 112 13.37 -0.05 -4.97
N ALA A 113 13.06 0.66 -3.87
CA ALA A 113 13.46 2.05 -3.68
C ALA A 113 15.00 2.22 -3.62
N TYR A 114 15.71 1.31 -2.94
CA TYR A 114 17.18 1.27 -2.97
C TYR A 114 17.71 1.05 -4.39
N ILE A 115 17.17 0.06 -5.10
CA ILE A 115 17.61 -0.27 -6.46
C ILE A 115 17.31 0.87 -7.44
N ALA A 116 16.19 1.57 -7.28
CA ALA A 116 15.83 2.72 -8.09
C ALA A 116 16.75 3.93 -7.83
N PHE A 117 17.27 4.06 -6.61
CA PHE A 117 18.24 5.11 -6.27
C PHE A 117 19.61 4.84 -6.92
N ASP A 118 20.15 3.62 -6.77
CA ASP A 118 21.41 3.21 -7.40
C ASP A 118 21.39 1.71 -7.74
N GLY A 119 21.01 1.42 -8.98
CA GLY A 119 20.92 0.04 -9.48
C GLY A 119 22.26 -0.67 -9.56
N ALA A 120 23.38 0.06 -9.73
CA ALA A 120 24.71 -0.54 -9.77
C ALA A 120 25.17 -0.97 -8.37
N LYS A 121 24.85 -0.17 -7.35
CA LYS A 121 25.19 -0.44 -5.95
C LYS A 121 24.29 -1.49 -5.31
N TYR A 122 22.97 -1.37 -5.48
CA TYR A 122 21.99 -2.18 -4.76
C TYR A 122 21.37 -3.31 -5.58
N GLY A 123 21.44 -3.23 -6.92
CA GLY A 123 20.77 -4.18 -7.80
C GLY A 123 21.24 -5.62 -7.60
N MET A 124 22.55 -5.86 -7.54
CA MET A 124 23.10 -7.22 -7.43
C MET A 124 22.74 -7.89 -6.10
N THR A 125 22.69 -7.13 -5.01
CA THR A 125 22.42 -7.68 -3.68
C THR A 125 20.92 -7.85 -3.44
N LEU A 126 20.10 -6.87 -3.83
CA LEU A 126 18.68 -6.85 -3.49
C LEU A 126 17.78 -7.49 -4.54
N SER A 127 18.15 -7.58 -5.82
CA SER A 127 17.22 -8.08 -6.86
C SER A 127 16.82 -9.54 -6.67
N GLY A 128 17.77 -10.39 -6.26
CA GLY A 128 17.49 -11.81 -6.00
C GLY A 128 16.57 -12.01 -4.79
N GLU A 129 16.81 -11.24 -3.72
CA GLU A 129 15.93 -11.20 -2.56
C GLU A 129 14.53 -10.72 -2.94
N ASN A 130 14.45 -9.65 -3.72
CA ASN A 130 13.18 -9.07 -4.17
C ASN A 130 12.32 -10.07 -4.95
N ALA A 131 12.96 -10.79 -5.88
CA ALA A 131 12.29 -11.84 -6.65
C ALA A 131 11.77 -12.97 -5.75
N ALA A 132 12.53 -13.37 -4.73
CA ALA A 132 12.11 -14.40 -3.78
C ALA A 132 10.92 -13.93 -2.92
N ILE A 133 10.92 -12.67 -2.46
CA ILE A 133 9.81 -12.09 -1.68
C ILE A 133 8.53 -12.09 -2.51
N TYR A 134 8.57 -11.59 -3.76
CA TYR A 134 7.40 -11.60 -4.62
C TYR A 134 6.90 -13.01 -4.95
N GLN A 135 7.81 -13.96 -5.18
CA GLN A 135 7.44 -15.35 -5.43
C GLN A 135 6.75 -15.99 -4.21
N LYS A 136 7.22 -15.69 -3.00
CA LYS A 136 6.60 -16.14 -1.74
C LYS A 136 5.25 -15.47 -1.51
N ALA A 137 5.14 -14.16 -1.71
CA ALA A 137 3.87 -13.44 -1.57
C ALA A 137 2.82 -14.01 -2.54
N LEU A 138 3.19 -14.26 -3.79
CA LEU A 138 2.30 -14.84 -4.80
C LEU A 138 1.89 -16.28 -4.48
N SER A 139 2.76 -17.09 -3.88
CA SER A 139 2.39 -18.46 -3.48
C SER A 139 1.42 -18.47 -2.30
N ILE A 140 1.52 -17.49 -1.39
CA ILE A 140 0.62 -17.35 -0.24
C ILE A 140 -0.73 -16.79 -0.68
N ALA A 141 -0.74 -15.77 -1.54
CA ALA A 141 -1.96 -15.08 -1.97
C ALA A 141 -2.01 -14.93 -3.49
N PRO A 142 -2.24 -16.03 -4.24
CA PRO A 142 -2.21 -16.04 -5.71
C PRO A 142 -3.32 -15.23 -6.39
N ASN A 143 -4.37 -14.87 -5.63
CA ASN A 143 -5.51 -14.08 -6.07
C ASN A 143 -5.52 -12.67 -5.45
N ASN A 144 -4.51 -12.29 -4.68
CA ASN A 144 -4.41 -10.92 -4.20
C ASN A 144 -3.96 -10.02 -5.37
N PRO A 145 -4.80 -9.03 -5.77
CA PRO A 145 -4.52 -8.22 -6.95
C PRO A 145 -3.27 -7.35 -6.79
N ARG A 146 -2.97 -6.87 -5.57
CA ARG A 146 -1.78 -6.05 -5.29
C ARG A 146 -0.50 -6.87 -5.35
N VAL A 147 -0.56 -8.12 -4.89
CA VAL A 147 0.58 -9.04 -4.99
C VAL A 147 0.91 -9.33 -6.45
N LEU A 148 -0.10 -9.67 -7.26
CA LEU A 148 0.08 -9.90 -8.68
C LEU A 148 0.62 -8.64 -9.37
N LEU A 149 -0.04 -7.49 -9.18
CA LEU A 149 0.35 -6.22 -9.77
C LEU A 149 1.80 -5.85 -9.41
N SER A 150 2.18 -5.90 -8.13
CA SER A 150 3.50 -5.46 -7.67
C SER A 150 4.61 -6.36 -8.21
N LYS A 151 4.38 -7.68 -8.27
CA LYS A 151 5.31 -8.60 -8.91
C LYS A 151 5.43 -8.32 -10.41
N THR A 152 4.31 -8.11 -11.10
CA THR A 152 4.32 -7.84 -12.54
C THR A 152 5.06 -6.53 -12.86
N GLU A 153 4.85 -5.48 -12.07
CA GLU A 153 5.61 -4.22 -12.20
C GLU A 153 7.11 -4.42 -11.97
N TRP A 154 7.50 -5.23 -10.98
CA TRP A 154 8.89 -5.60 -10.75
C TRP A 154 9.51 -6.31 -11.96
N ASP A 155 8.82 -7.31 -12.52
CA ASP A 155 9.28 -8.07 -13.67
C ASP A 155 9.37 -7.19 -14.93
N MET A 156 8.40 -6.28 -15.13
CA MET A 156 8.43 -5.27 -16.20
C MET A 156 9.62 -4.31 -16.04
N GLY A 157 9.88 -3.85 -14.82
CA GLY A 157 11.03 -2.98 -14.51
C GLY A 157 12.36 -3.67 -14.81
N ALA A 158 12.51 -4.93 -14.39
CA ALA A 158 13.68 -5.74 -14.69
C ALA A 158 13.85 -5.96 -16.20
N ALA A 159 12.77 -6.27 -16.93
CA ALA A 159 12.82 -6.41 -18.38
C ALA A 159 13.30 -5.11 -19.06
N LYS A 160 12.73 -3.97 -18.67
CA LYS A 160 13.13 -2.65 -19.19
C LYS A 160 14.60 -2.34 -18.91
N PHE A 161 15.09 -2.64 -17.70
CA PHE A 161 16.50 -2.44 -17.33
C PHE A 161 17.46 -3.21 -18.24
N PHE A 162 17.11 -4.44 -18.63
CA PHE A 162 17.89 -5.25 -19.57
C PHE A 162 17.54 -5.04 -21.05
N GLY A 163 16.79 -3.98 -21.38
CA GLY A 163 16.40 -3.67 -22.76
C GLY A 163 15.46 -4.69 -23.40
N LYS A 164 14.72 -5.46 -22.60
CA LYS A 164 13.72 -6.43 -23.06
C LYS A 164 12.34 -5.78 -23.12
N SER A 165 11.47 -6.32 -23.99
CA SER A 165 10.07 -5.89 -24.09
C SER A 165 9.28 -6.21 -22.83
N THR A 166 8.35 -5.33 -22.46
CA THR A 166 7.40 -5.52 -21.36
C THR A 166 6.06 -6.12 -21.83
N ALA A 167 5.83 -6.21 -23.14
CA ALA A 167 4.61 -6.76 -23.74
C ALA A 167 4.19 -8.13 -23.18
N PRO A 168 5.10 -9.09 -22.86
CA PRO A 168 4.71 -10.38 -22.28
C PRO A 168 3.98 -10.28 -20.94
N PHE A 169 4.16 -9.19 -20.19
CA PHE A 169 3.59 -9.00 -18.85
C PHE A 169 2.19 -8.36 -18.87
N CYS A 170 1.76 -7.83 -20.02
CA CYS A 170 0.47 -7.12 -20.12
C CYS A 170 -0.74 -7.99 -19.77
N LYS A 171 -0.66 -9.30 -20.06
CA LYS A 171 -1.71 -10.25 -19.66
C LYS A 171 -1.85 -10.36 -18.14
N ASP A 172 -0.75 -10.26 -17.40
CA ASP A 172 -0.78 -10.31 -15.94
C ASP A 172 -1.32 -9.00 -15.34
N ILE A 173 -1.08 -7.86 -16.00
CA ILE A 173 -1.71 -6.58 -15.64
C ILE A 173 -3.23 -6.65 -15.82
N ASP A 174 -3.71 -7.16 -16.97
CA ASP A 174 -5.15 -7.31 -17.21
C ASP A 174 -5.79 -8.29 -16.21
N ARG A 175 -5.08 -9.35 -15.85
CA ARG A 175 -5.51 -10.27 -14.78
C ARG A 175 -5.58 -9.57 -13.42
N ALA A 176 -4.60 -8.74 -13.07
CA ALA A 176 -4.63 -7.98 -11.82
C ALA A 176 -5.84 -7.02 -11.78
N ILE A 177 -6.16 -6.35 -12.89
CA ILE A 177 -7.36 -5.50 -13.01
C ILE A 177 -8.64 -6.32 -12.76
N ALA A 178 -8.75 -7.51 -13.36
CA ALA A 178 -9.91 -8.38 -13.12
C ALA A 178 -10.05 -8.74 -11.63
N LEU A 179 -8.95 -9.15 -10.99
CA LEU A 179 -8.93 -9.45 -9.55
C LEU A 179 -9.29 -8.24 -8.69
N PHE A 180 -8.83 -7.03 -9.03
CA PHE A 180 -9.24 -5.81 -8.32
C PHE A 180 -10.75 -5.54 -8.41
N ASN A 181 -11.36 -5.79 -9.58
CA ASN A 181 -12.80 -5.58 -9.76
C ASN A 181 -13.65 -6.63 -9.03
N GLU A 182 -13.09 -7.81 -8.77
CA GLU A 182 -13.73 -8.90 -8.03
C GLU A 182 -13.48 -8.82 -6.52
N GLU A 183 -12.55 -7.98 -6.06
CA GLU A 183 -12.16 -7.92 -4.66
C GLU A 183 -13.22 -7.20 -3.80
N GLU A 184 -13.73 -7.92 -2.80
CA GLU A 184 -14.65 -7.35 -1.82
C GLU A 184 -13.90 -6.57 -0.73
N GLN A 185 -14.27 -5.29 -0.55
CA GLN A 185 -13.66 -4.41 0.44
C GLN A 185 -14.34 -4.53 1.81
N THR A 186 -14.02 -5.58 2.54
CA THR A 186 -14.69 -5.93 3.81
C THR A 186 -13.94 -5.49 5.06
N ILE A 187 -12.63 -5.21 4.95
CA ILE A 187 -11.78 -4.86 6.09
C ILE A 187 -11.56 -3.33 6.08
N PRO A 188 -12.02 -2.59 7.12
CA PRO A 188 -11.78 -1.16 7.23
C PRO A 188 -10.28 -0.83 7.15
N TYR A 189 -9.94 0.20 6.38
CA TYR A 189 -8.57 0.69 6.20
C TYR A 189 -7.58 -0.33 5.64
N TYR A 190 -8.03 -1.47 5.11
CA TYR A 190 -7.14 -2.37 4.40
C TYR A 190 -6.66 -1.71 3.09
N PRO A 191 -5.44 -2.00 2.61
CA PRO A 191 -4.84 -1.30 1.47
C PRO A 191 -5.45 -1.70 0.13
N TYR A 192 -6.76 -1.52 -0.10
CA TYR A 192 -7.47 -1.87 -1.34
C TYR A 192 -7.12 -1.00 -2.58
N SER A 193 -5.99 -0.29 -2.58
CA SER A 193 -5.57 0.58 -3.68
C SER A 193 -4.81 -0.18 -4.78
N GLY A 194 -4.66 0.45 -5.95
CA GLY A 194 -3.83 -0.06 -7.05
C GLY A 194 -4.55 -0.29 -8.38
N LEU A 195 -5.89 -0.28 -8.39
CA LEU A 195 -6.68 -0.45 -9.62
C LEU A 195 -6.36 0.63 -10.68
N GLU A 196 -6.37 1.90 -10.28
CA GLU A 196 -6.05 3.02 -11.19
C GLU A 196 -4.63 2.90 -11.77
N ARG A 197 -3.66 2.47 -10.94
CA ARG A 197 -2.28 2.22 -11.38
C ARG A 197 -2.22 1.08 -12.39
N ALA A 198 -2.91 -0.02 -12.13
CA ALA A 198 -2.99 -1.16 -13.06
C ALA A 198 -3.62 -0.75 -14.41
N GLN A 199 -4.69 0.05 -14.38
CA GLN A 199 -5.35 0.57 -15.58
C GLN A 199 -4.43 1.50 -16.39
N ALA A 200 -3.65 2.35 -15.71
CA ALA A 200 -2.67 3.21 -16.36
C ALA A 200 -1.58 2.38 -17.07
N ILE A 201 -1.09 1.32 -16.42
CA ILE A 201 -0.09 0.41 -17.02
C ILE A 201 -0.70 -0.35 -18.21
N SER A 202 -1.92 -0.89 -18.10
CA SER A 202 -2.62 -1.58 -19.20
C SER A 202 -2.81 -0.67 -20.42
N SER A 203 -3.06 0.62 -20.19
CA SER A 203 -3.17 1.60 -21.29
C SER A 203 -1.85 1.74 -22.06
N ASN A 204 -0.71 1.74 -21.36
CA ASN A 204 0.62 1.78 -22.01
C ASN A 204 0.93 0.49 -22.78
N CYS A 205 0.54 -0.66 -22.22
CA CYS A 205 0.64 -1.96 -22.91
C CYS A 205 -0.02 -1.96 -24.29
N LYS A 206 -1.22 -1.37 -24.41
CA LYS A 206 -1.96 -1.28 -25.68
C LYS A 206 -1.26 -0.42 -26.73
N ASN A 207 -0.55 0.62 -26.28
CA ASN A 207 0.21 1.52 -27.15
C ASN A 207 1.48 0.85 -27.69
N GLU A 208 2.17 0.02 -26.90
CA GLU A 208 3.36 -0.73 -27.37
C GLU A 208 3.01 -1.85 -28.36
N THR A 209 1.79 -2.41 -28.29
CA THR A 209 1.33 -3.48 -29.19
C THR A 209 0.72 -2.97 -30.51
N SER A 210 0.52 -1.67 -30.65
CA SER A 210 0.02 -1.10 -31.91
C SER A 210 1.20 -0.89 -32.87
N PRO A 211 1.27 -1.61 -34.01
CA PRO A 211 2.25 -1.28 -35.02
C PRO A 211 1.91 0.12 -35.57
N ASN A 212 2.90 1.02 -35.55
CA ASN A 212 2.87 2.17 -36.45
C ASN A 212 2.77 1.71 -37.90
#